data_AF-A0A6B0UVY8-F1
#
_entry.id   AF-A0A6B0UVY8-F1
#
_cell.length_a   1.000
_cell.length_b   1.000
_cell.length_c   1.000
_cell.angle_alpha   90.00
_cell.angle_beta   90.00
_cell.angle_gamma   90.00
#
_symmetry.space_group_name_H-M   'P 1'
#
loop_
_entity.id
_entity.type
_entity.pdbx_description
1 polymer ?
#
loop_
_entity_poly.entity_id
_entity_poly.type
_entity_poly.pdbx_seq_one_letter_code
_entity_poly.pdbx_strand_id
1 'polypeptide(L)'
;MLEVYRLAFLCTIFHVNVNCAPSPENIVYPKLLKARGTNGQKVLHIKDGLTLTLEKLSVLAGSLVFTESNDGVATETIMNGNELEENLYQDRGKMAAVSVEEVDDTIQVMGVLNDKLRIAPLPFMTRSEEGYLAHRIYEVEPSRNHEENDADTLP
;
A
#
# COMPACT_ATOMS: atom_id res chain seq x y z
N MET A 1 -42.33 -15.83 -25.55
CA MET A 1 -41.82 -16.68 -24.45
C MET A 1 -40.29 -16.79 -24.42
N LEU A 2 -39.59 -16.76 -25.56
CA LEU A 2 -38.12 -16.95 -25.61
C LEU A 2 -37.29 -15.71 -25.19
N GLU A 3 -37.80 -14.50 -25.46
CA GLU A 3 -37.17 -13.20 -25.10
C GLU A 3 -37.02 -13.00 -23.59
N VAL A 4 -38.05 -13.39 -22.81
CA VAL A 4 -38.06 -13.25 -21.35
C VAL A 4 -37.01 -14.16 -20.69
N TYR A 5 -36.80 -15.35 -21.28
CA TYR A 5 -35.76 -16.27 -20.85
C TYR A 5 -34.35 -15.73 -21.12
N ARG A 6 -34.14 -14.99 -22.23
CA ARG A 6 -32.85 -14.36 -22.54
C ARG A 6 -32.49 -13.23 -21.57
N LEU A 7 -33.49 -12.43 -21.16
CA LEU A 7 -33.28 -11.39 -20.14
C LEU A 7 -33.00 -12.00 -18.76
N ALA A 8 -33.74 -13.05 -18.38
CA ALA A 8 -33.48 -13.78 -17.14
C ALA A 8 -32.09 -14.43 -17.11
N PHE A 9 -31.61 -14.96 -18.25
CA PHE A 9 -30.28 -15.56 -18.38
C PHE A 9 -29.15 -14.52 -18.29
N LEU A 10 -29.35 -13.31 -18.82
CA LEU A 10 -28.40 -12.21 -18.65
C LEU A 10 -28.34 -11.76 -17.19
N CYS A 11 -29.49 -11.66 -16.50
CA CYS A 11 -29.54 -11.28 -15.08
C CYS A 11 -28.80 -12.27 -14.16
N THR A 12 -28.79 -13.57 -14.46
CA THR A 12 -28.06 -14.57 -13.65
C THR A 12 -26.55 -14.52 -13.88
N ILE A 13 -26.07 -14.17 -15.08
CA ILE A 13 -24.63 -14.00 -15.37
C ILE A 13 -24.07 -12.76 -14.64
N PHE A 14 -24.86 -11.68 -14.49
CA PHE A 14 -24.46 -10.52 -13.69
C PHE A 14 -24.52 -10.75 -12.17
N HIS A 15 -25.12 -11.84 -11.69
CA HIS A 15 -25.11 -12.24 -10.27
C HIS A 15 -23.87 -13.06 -9.87
N VAL A 16 -22.90 -13.25 -10.77
CA VAL A 16 -21.56 -13.68 -10.36
C VAL A 16 -21.03 -12.63 -9.38
N ASN A 17 -21.05 -13.00 -8.11
CA ASN A 17 -20.70 -12.19 -6.96
C ASN A 17 -19.26 -11.67 -7.14
N VAL A 18 -19.12 -10.49 -7.72
CA VAL A 18 -17.86 -9.76 -7.69
C VAL A 18 -17.76 -9.16 -6.29
N ASN A 19 -17.36 -9.98 -5.31
CA ASN A 19 -16.92 -9.48 -4.01
C ASN A 19 -15.55 -8.80 -4.17
N CYS A 20 -15.53 -7.66 -4.87
CA CYS A 20 -14.34 -6.81 -5.00
C CYS A 20 -14.19 -5.84 -3.83
N ALA A 21 -15.18 -5.76 -2.94
CA ALA A 21 -15.13 -4.86 -1.79
C ALA A 21 -14.27 -5.48 -0.68
N PRO A 22 -13.20 -4.80 -0.23
CA PRO A 22 -12.52 -5.16 1.01
C PRO A 22 -13.54 -5.22 2.15
N SER A 23 -13.38 -6.16 3.08
CA SER A 23 -14.25 -6.19 4.26
C SER A 23 -14.17 -4.85 5.01
N PRO A 24 -15.30 -4.27 5.46
CA PRO A 24 -15.32 -2.95 6.08
C PRO A 24 -14.46 -2.87 7.35
N GLU A 25 -14.22 -4.00 8.03
CA GLU A 25 -13.33 -4.12 9.18
C GLU A 25 -11.87 -3.70 8.89
N ASN A 26 -11.51 -3.60 7.60
CA ASN A 26 -10.18 -3.25 7.14
C ASN A 26 -10.06 -1.86 6.53
N ILE A 27 -11.14 -1.06 6.57
CA ILE A 27 -11.16 0.28 5.98
C ILE A 27 -10.87 1.32 7.07
N VAL A 28 -9.87 2.16 6.84
CA VAL A 28 -9.36 3.14 7.79
C VAL A 28 -9.18 4.51 7.14
N TYR A 29 -9.09 5.55 7.97
CA TYR A 29 -8.93 6.94 7.54
C TYR A 29 -7.73 7.55 8.26
N PRO A 30 -6.51 7.34 7.73
CA PRO A 30 -5.29 7.73 8.41
C PRO A 30 -5.18 9.25 8.49
N LYS A 31 -4.59 9.74 9.58
CA LYS A 31 -4.36 11.16 9.87
C LYS A 31 -2.89 11.39 10.19
N LEU A 32 -2.32 12.44 9.61
CA LEU A 32 -0.94 12.85 9.88
C LEU A 32 -0.93 13.98 10.91
N LEU A 33 -0.37 13.69 12.08
CA LEU A 33 -0.26 14.64 13.18
C LEU A 33 1.18 15.15 13.26
N LYS A 34 1.37 16.47 13.32
CA LYS A 34 2.68 17.11 13.49
C LYS A 34 2.85 17.50 14.97
N ALA A 35 3.95 17.08 15.59
CA ALA A 35 4.25 17.48 16.96
C ALA A 35 4.50 19.00 17.05
N ARG A 36 4.07 19.63 18.15
CA ARG A 36 4.26 21.09 18.39
C ARG A 36 5.68 21.45 18.90
N GLY A 37 6.62 20.51 18.88
CA GLY A 37 8.01 20.70 19.32
C GLY A 37 8.98 20.99 18.17
N THR A 38 10.23 21.33 18.50
CA THR A 38 11.27 21.74 17.53
C THR A 38 11.72 20.64 16.57
N ASN A 39 11.47 19.36 16.90
CA ASN A 39 11.97 18.23 16.10
C ASN A 39 11.06 17.86 14.92
N GLY A 40 9.87 18.47 14.79
CA GLY A 40 8.98 18.24 13.64
C GLY A 40 8.55 16.77 13.46
N GLN A 41 8.63 15.95 14.51
CA GLN A 41 8.29 14.54 14.46
C GLN A 41 6.83 14.37 14.01
N LYS A 42 6.64 13.54 12.98
CA LYS A 42 5.33 13.23 12.43
C LYS A 42 4.81 11.94 13.06
N VAL A 43 3.53 11.91 13.38
CA VAL A 43 2.84 10.73 13.91
C VAL A 43 1.72 10.40 12.95
N LEU A 44 1.73 9.19 12.41
CA LEU A 44 0.67 8.68 11.55
C LEU A 44 -0.29 7.86 12.39
N HIS A 45 -1.48 8.40 12.63
CA HIS A 45 -2.57 7.69 13.28
C HIS A 45 -3.41 6.97 12.22
N ILE A 46 -3.51 5.65 12.29
CA ILE A 46 -4.22 4.84 11.28
C ILE A 46 -5.57 4.39 11.83
N LYS A 47 -5.55 3.76 13.01
CA LYS A 47 -6.73 3.40 13.81
C LYS A 47 -6.33 3.20 15.27
N ASP A 48 -7.29 2.96 16.14
CA ASP A 48 -7.01 2.61 17.54
C ASP A 48 -6.09 1.39 17.64
N GLY A 49 -5.05 1.51 18.46
CA GLY A 49 -4.00 0.50 18.61
C GLY A 49 -2.98 0.43 17.47
N LEU A 50 -3.14 1.22 16.39
CA LEU A 50 -2.22 1.26 15.26
C LEU A 50 -1.84 2.70 14.89
N THR A 51 -0.71 3.12 15.44
CA THR A 51 -0.07 4.42 15.21
C THR A 51 1.40 4.20 14.93
N LEU A 52 1.96 4.97 13.99
CA LEU A 52 3.38 4.96 13.65
C LEU A 52 4.04 6.28 14.03
N THR A 53 5.22 6.21 14.62
CA THR A 53 6.11 7.36 14.79
C THR A 53 7.04 7.43 13.60
N LEU A 54 6.87 8.46 12.78
CA LEU A 54 7.55 8.54 11.49
C LEU A 54 8.92 9.20 11.62
N GLU A 55 9.95 8.43 11.29
CA GLU A 55 11.32 8.92 11.07
C GLU A 55 11.62 8.94 9.57
N LYS A 56 12.42 9.91 9.13
CA LYS A 56 12.79 10.01 7.72
C LYS A 56 13.61 8.79 7.31
N LEU A 57 13.24 8.16 6.19
CA LEU A 57 14.04 7.11 5.58
C LEU A 57 15.04 7.77 4.63
N SER A 58 16.34 7.50 4.81
CA SER A 58 17.41 8.04 3.96
C SER A 58 18.52 7.01 3.75
N VAL A 59 18.23 6.01 2.91
CA VAL A 59 19.12 4.88 2.62
C VAL A 59 19.08 4.44 1.15
N LEU A 60 18.24 5.06 0.32
CA LEU A 60 18.14 4.80 -1.11
C LEU A 60 19.33 5.41 -1.85
N ALA A 61 19.79 4.71 -2.89
CA ALA A 61 20.77 5.25 -3.81
C ALA A 61 20.14 6.38 -4.63
N GLY A 62 20.94 7.39 -5.03
CA GLY A 62 20.41 8.53 -5.79
C GLY A 62 19.77 8.17 -7.14
N SER A 63 20.10 7.00 -7.70
CA SER A 63 19.47 6.46 -8.91
C SER A 63 19.14 4.98 -8.70
N LEU A 64 17.90 4.59 -9.01
CA LEU A 64 17.40 3.23 -8.94
C LEU A 64 16.93 2.80 -10.34
N VAL A 65 17.15 1.53 -10.70
CA VAL A 65 16.62 0.96 -11.94
C VAL A 65 15.49 0.01 -11.57
N PHE A 66 14.28 0.33 -12.02
CA PHE A 66 13.11 -0.54 -11.88
C PHE A 66 12.94 -1.34 -13.16
N THR A 67 13.04 -2.66 -13.06
CA THR A 67 12.83 -3.58 -14.19
C THR A 67 11.47 -4.24 -14.05
N GLU A 68 10.59 -3.97 -15.02
CA GLU A 68 9.30 -4.63 -15.14
C GLU A 68 9.36 -5.63 -16.29
N SER A 69 8.90 -6.87 -16.07
CA SER A 69 8.81 -7.89 -17.11
C SER A 69 7.35 -8.15 -17.45
N ASN A 70 6.92 -7.68 -18.62
CA ASN A 70 5.59 -7.96 -19.16
C ASN A 70 5.74 -8.86 -20.40
N ASP A 71 5.06 -10.00 -20.40
CA ASP A 71 5.08 -10.98 -21.50
C ASP A 71 6.49 -11.39 -21.98
N GLY A 72 7.45 -11.45 -21.06
CA GLY A 72 8.86 -11.80 -21.34
C GLY A 72 9.70 -10.65 -21.92
N VAL A 73 9.14 -9.46 -22.07
CA VAL A 73 9.87 -8.24 -22.41
C VAL A 73 10.16 -7.45 -21.14
N ALA A 74 11.44 -7.31 -20.82
CA ALA A 74 11.90 -6.48 -19.72
C ALA A 74 11.98 -5.01 -20.17
N THR A 75 11.32 -4.12 -19.42
CA THR A 75 11.43 -2.67 -19.57
C THR A 75 12.09 -2.10 -18.33
N GLU A 76 13.12 -1.29 -18.51
CA GLU A 76 13.83 -0.62 -17.43
C GLU A 76 13.38 0.84 -17.32
N THR A 77 13.14 1.30 -16.10
CA THR A 77 12.84 2.69 -15.78
C THR A 77 13.82 3.18 -14.73
N ILE A 78 14.54 4.26 -15.05
CA ILE A 78 15.44 4.91 -14.10
C ILE A 78 14.60 5.85 -13.23
N MET A 79 14.65 5.65 -11.91
CA MET A 79 13.97 6.45 -10.90
C MET A 79 14.99 7.20 -10.06
N ASN A 80 14.68 8.44 -9.71
CA ASN A 80 15.48 9.24 -8.80
C ASN A 80 15.20 8.79 -7.36
N GLY A 81 16.19 8.17 -6.71
CA GLY A 81 16.00 7.68 -5.34
C GLY A 81 15.89 8.79 -4.32
N ASN A 82 16.49 9.97 -4.56
CA ASN A 82 16.34 11.10 -3.66
C ASN A 82 14.89 11.60 -3.62
N GLU A 83 14.24 11.68 -4.79
CA GLU A 83 12.81 12.04 -4.89
C GLU A 83 11.94 10.98 -4.18
N LEU A 84 12.28 9.70 -4.32
CA LEU A 84 11.56 8.62 -3.65
C LEU A 84 11.69 8.71 -2.12
N GLU A 85 12.85 9.14 -1.61
CA GLU A 85 13.06 9.36 -0.17
C GLU A 85 12.20 10.49 0.40
N GLU A 86 11.82 11.50 -0.40
CA GLU A 86 11.11 12.70 0.07
C GLU A 86 9.77 12.41 0.75
N ASN A 87 9.15 11.27 0.45
CA ASN A 87 7.89 10.85 1.07
C ASN A 87 7.99 9.54 1.85
N LEU A 88 9.18 8.91 1.89
CA LEU A 88 9.38 7.67 2.65
C LEU A 88 9.75 7.92 4.12
N TYR A 89 9.09 7.15 4.98
CA TYR A 89 9.27 7.16 6.42
C TYR A 89 9.34 5.73 6.96
N GLN A 90 10.01 5.58 8.10
CA GLN A 90 10.08 4.33 8.84
C GLN A 90 9.66 4.51 10.30
N ASP A 91 9.12 3.45 10.87
CA ASP A 91 9.02 3.26 12.31
C ASP A 91 9.75 1.95 12.65
N ARG A 92 10.98 2.09 13.16
CA ARG A 92 11.84 0.94 13.47
C ARG A 92 11.25 0.07 14.57
N GLY A 93 10.55 0.65 15.53
CA GLY A 93 9.93 -0.08 16.64
C GLY A 93 8.77 -0.95 16.18
N LYS A 94 8.12 -0.58 15.08
CA LYS A 94 7.02 -1.33 14.46
C LYS A 94 7.45 -2.16 13.24
N MET A 95 8.71 -2.05 12.81
CA MET A 95 9.21 -2.60 11.55
C MET A 95 8.34 -2.14 10.36
N ALA A 96 7.93 -0.88 10.39
CA ALA A 96 7.07 -0.27 9.38
C ALA A 96 7.87 0.63 8.44
N ALA A 97 7.47 0.66 7.17
CA ALA A 97 8.01 1.54 6.16
C ALA A 97 6.87 1.99 5.25
N VAL A 98 6.58 3.30 5.23
CA VAL A 98 5.43 3.87 4.52
C VAL A 98 5.85 5.08 3.69
N SER A 99 5.25 5.21 2.51
CA SER A 99 5.20 6.46 1.77
C SER A 99 3.99 7.26 2.26
N VAL A 100 4.18 8.55 2.51
CA VAL A 100 3.13 9.48 2.90
C VAL A 100 3.18 10.70 1.99
N GLU A 101 2.15 10.87 1.16
CA GLU A 101 2.00 11.97 0.22
C GLU A 101 0.83 12.86 0.65
N GLU A 102 1.03 14.18 0.70
CA GLU A 102 -0.05 15.15 0.97
C GLU A 102 -0.75 15.48 -0.37
N VAL A 103 -2.05 15.22 -0.48
CA VAL A 103 -2.87 15.42 -1.71
C VAL A 103 -4.20 16.05 -1.32
N ASP A 104 -4.62 17.15 -1.95
CA ASP A 104 -5.92 17.83 -1.70
C ASP A 104 -6.24 18.03 -0.21
N ASP A 105 -5.30 18.54 0.58
CA ASP A 105 -5.40 18.72 2.04
C ASP A 105 -5.65 17.42 2.85
N THR A 106 -5.51 16.25 2.20
CA THR A 106 -5.53 14.93 2.82
C THR A 106 -4.19 14.23 2.61
N ILE A 107 -4.10 12.97 3.04
CA ILE A 107 -2.91 12.15 2.87
C ILE A 107 -3.21 10.85 2.14
N GLN A 108 -2.28 10.41 1.32
CA GLN A 108 -2.21 9.06 0.79
C GLN A 108 -1.08 8.32 1.47
N VAL A 109 -1.37 7.11 1.94
CA VAL A 109 -0.41 6.26 2.62
C VAL A 109 -0.35 4.91 1.93
N MET A 110 0.86 4.50 1.60
CA MET A 110 1.11 3.17 1.05
C MET A 110 2.34 2.56 1.71
N GLY A 111 2.31 1.26 1.97
CA GLY A 111 3.50 0.52 2.41
C GLY A 111 3.22 -0.53 3.46
N VAL A 112 4.22 -0.74 4.32
CA VAL A 112 4.31 -1.80 5.31
C VAL A 112 4.03 -1.26 6.70
N LEU A 113 3.11 -1.91 7.41
CA LEU A 113 2.74 -1.54 8.77
C LEU A 113 3.42 -2.44 9.82
N ASN A 114 3.69 -3.70 9.47
CA ASN A 114 4.49 -4.66 10.22
C ASN A 114 4.81 -5.88 9.33
N ASP A 115 5.26 -6.99 9.93
CA ASP A 115 5.60 -8.25 9.26
C ASP A 115 4.46 -8.86 8.42
N LYS A 116 3.20 -8.51 8.72
CA LYS A 116 2.01 -9.12 8.10
C LYS A 116 1.10 -8.10 7.41
N LEU A 117 1.04 -6.87 7.90
CA LEU A 117 0.05 -5.89 7.51
C LEU A 117 0.64 -4.86 6.55
N ARG A 118 -0.14 -4.56 5.52
CA ARG A 118 0.11 -3.51 4.53
C ARG A 118 -1.04 -2.52 4.50
N ILE A 119 -0.77 -1.31 4.01
CA ILE A 119 -1.77 -0.26 3.80
C ILE A 119 -1.71 0.23 2.35
N ALA A 120 -2.88 0.50 1.77
CA ALA A 120 -3.00 1.10 0.44
C ALA A 120 -4.23 2.03 0.36
N PRO A 121 -4.16 3.11 -0.44
CA PRO A 121 -5.29 4.03 -0.62
C PRO A 121 -6.44 3.38 -1.41
N LEU A 122 -7.65 3.85 -1.17
CA LEU A 122 -8.88 3.52 -1.90
C LEU A 122 -9.47 4.81 -2.50
N PRO A 123 -8.90 5.34 -3.60
CA PRO A 123 -9.24 6.67 -4.11
C PRO A 123 -10.69 6.80 -4.60
N PHE A 124 -11.32 5.68 -4.98
CA PHE A 124 -12.69 5.65 -5.49
C PHE A 124 -13.74 5.39 -4.40
N MET A 125 -13.32 5.22 -3.15
CA MET A 125 -14.24 5.04 -2.04
C MET A 125 -14.66 6.39 -1.44
N THR A 126 -15.84 6.44 -0.84
CA THR A 126 -16.34 7.61 -0.12
C THR A 126 -15.34 8.04 0.96
N ARG A 127 -15.01 9.34 0.96
CA ARG A 127 -14.19 9.97 2.00
C ARG A 127 -14.94 9.96 3.33
N SER A 128 -14.23 10.09 4.45
CA SER A 128 -14.88 10.25 5.75
C SER A 128 -15.72 11.55 5.79
N GLU A 129 -16.58 11.71 6.80
CA GLU A 129 -17.29 12.98 7.02
C GLU A 129 -16.34 14.18 7.16
N GLU A 130 -15.17 13.97 7.76
CA GLU A 130 -14.08 14.96 7.89
C GLU A 130 -13.23 15.13 6.61
N GLY A 131 -13.54 14.42 5.51
CA GLY A 131 -12.86 14.55 4.22
C GLY A 131 -11.60 13.69 4.02
N TYR A 132 -11.26 12.78 4.94
CA TYR A 132 -10.08 11.92 4.78
C TYR A 132 -10.27 10.83 3.73
N LEU A 133 -9.19 10.51 3.04
CA LEU A 133 -9.16 9.43 2.07
C LEU A 133 -9.22 8.06 2.74
N ALA A 134 -10.10 7.19 2.25
CA ALA A 134 -10.21 5.81 2.70
C ALA A 134 -8.96 5.02 2.31
N HIS A 135 -8.52 4.14 3.20
CA HIS A 135 -7.43 3.20 2.99
C HIS A 135 -7.86 1.82 3.40
N ARG A 136 -7.29 0.79 2.78
CA ARG A 136 -7.43 -0.60 3.24
C ARG A 136 -6.18 -1.05 3.97
N ILE A 137 -6.36 -1.80 5.05
CA ILE A 137 -5.32 -2.63 5.67
C ILE A 137 -5.54 -4.07 5.22
N TYR A 138 -4.49 -4.77 4.83
CA TYR A 138 -4.60 -6.16 4.42
C TYR A 138 -3.38 -6.96 4.87
N GLU A 139 -3.61 -8.24 5.09
CA GLU A 139 -2.56 -9.18 5.46
C GLU A 139 -1.87 -9.73 4.19
N VAL A 140 -0.56 -9.91 4.28
CA VAL A 140 0.28 -10.54 3.26
C VAL A 140 1.12 -11.60 3.96
N GLU A 141 1.20 -12.80 3.40
CA GLU A 141 2.09 -13.82 3.94
C GLU A 141 3.55 -13.37 3.86
N PRO A 142 4.37 -13.62 4.90
CA PRO A 142 5.79 -13.34 4.81
C PRO A 142 6.39 -14.17 3.67
N SER A 143 7.19 -13.54 2.82
CA SER A 143 7.93 -14.23 1.77
C SER A 143 8.83 -15.29 2.41
N ARG A 144 8.48 -16.57 2.23
CA ARG A 144 9.40 -17.67 2.50
C ARG A 144 10.50 -17.57 1.45
N ASN A 145 11.72 -17.23 1.86
CA ASN A 145 12.86 -17.20 0.96
C ASN A 145 12.99 -18.57 0.27
N HIS A 146 13.26 -18.55 -1.03
CA HIS A 146 13.60 -19.71 -1.83
C HIS A 146 14.88 -20.33 -1.26
N GLU A 147 14.92 -21.66 -1.13
CA GLU A 147 16.08 -22.42 -0.68
C GLU A 147 17.31 -22.06 -1.53
N GLU A 148 18.39 -21.74 -0.82
CA GLU A 148 19.74 -21.60 -1.32
C GLU A 148 20.16 -22.92 -1.97
N ASN A 149 20.05 -23.02 -3.29
CA ASN A 149 20.70 -24.09 -4.05
C ASN A 149 22.19 -23.73 -4.13
N ASP A 150 22.93 -24.11 -3.09
CA ASP A 150 24.40 -24.24 -3.15
C ASP A 150 24.75 -25.34 -4.15
N ALA A 151 24.85 -24.97 -5.42
CA ALA A 151 25.51 -25.79 -6.42
C ALA A 151 27.03 -25.62 -6.28
N ASP A 152 27.58 -26.18 -5.20
CA ASP A 152 29.02 -26.40 -5.09
C ASP A 152 29.37 -27.67 -5.88
N THR A 153 29.57 -27.53 -7.19
CA THR A 153 30.40 -28.46 -7.97
C THR A 153 30.94 -27.75 -9.21
N LEU A 154 32.20 -27.35 -9.15
CA LEU A 154 33.03 -27.16 -10.35
C LEU A 154 34.24 -28.11 -10.27
N PRO A 155 34.71 -28.63 -11.41
CA PRO A 155 35.53 -29.83 -11.53
C PRO A 155 36.97 -29.69 -11.04
#